data_AF-A0A506RBM7-F1
#
_entry.id   AF-A0A506RBM7-F1
#
_cell.length_a   1.000
_cell.length_b   1.000
_cell.length_c   1.000
_cell.angle_alpha   90.00
_cell.angle_beta   90.00
_cell.angle_gamma   90.00
#
_symmetry.space_group_name_H-M   'P 1'
#
loop_
_entity.id
_entity.type
_entity.pdbx_description
1 polymer ?
#
loop_
_entity_poly.entity_id
_entity_poly.type
_entity_poly.pdbx_seq_one_letter_code
_entity_poly.pdbx_strand_id
1 'polypeptide(L)'
;MKKAAFCLLLCLAYPAAQAESCMEMSASVSADYINEIESILNDYKSNLQSVKEDYLVVQADPTVSFEMLVDVWQAHHDYTRQYNFYVEERPNTFSTAYQSEKWQKFCEDNSLESIAEANAEKFEKITDEIIVSLEKRVVLESLEPDEGLAAIAAYSHGVAPQITLKSERFLGGLIRIGPLFHSQHFELMKLKQGKYIWDRVKLGWSSNGTAPVYTYFDFADRELNFEVNPGYLNFTGVFEFDRLGDKAGADLLDRPAIVLQSLEQQYPYLLKRLAWYNALAPDDPFLNFYYTKRYGKESAE
;
A
#
# COMPACT_ATOMS: atom_id res chain seq x y z
N MET A 1 -27.66 64.58 40.17
CA MET A 1 -26.81 63.60 40.87
C MET A 1 -27.68 62.52 41.49
N LYS A 2 -27.75 61.34 40.86
CA LYS A 2 -27.69 60.02 41.53
C LYS A 2 -27.56 58.96 40.45
N LYS A 3 -26.52 58.15 40.64
CA LYS A 3 -25.98 57.13 39.74
C LYS A 3 -26.66 55.79 40.05
N ALA A 4 -26.71 54.98 38.99
CA ALA A 4 -26.34 53.56 38.94
C ALA A 4 -27.29 52.46 39.45
N ALA A 5 -27.10 51.35 38.73
CA ALA A 5 -27.33 49.95 39.05
C ALA A 5 -28.71 49.38 38.69
N PHE A 6 -28.83 48.90 37.44
CA PHE A 6 -29.49 47.62 37.16
C PHE A 6 -29.09 47.12 35.75
N CYS A 7 -27.85 46.68 35.59
CA CYS A 7 -27.41 46.00 34.37
C CYS A 7 -26.19 45.13 34.69
N LEU A 8 -26.40 44.05 35.45
CA LEU A 8 -25.35 43.07 35.76
C LEU A 8 -26.00 41.78 36.28
N LEU A 9 -26.63 41.02 35.41
CA LEU A 9 -27.05 39.64 35.70
C LEU A 9 -27.40 38.81 34.44
N LEU A 10 -26.78 39.11 33.29
CA LEU A 10 -27.00 38.36 32.04
C LEU A 10 -25.73 37.83 31.35
N CYS A 11 -24.55 37.96 31.96
CA CYS A 11 -23.28 37.54 31.32
C CYS A 11 -22.57 36.34 31.98
N LEU A 12 -23.22 35.56 32.85
CA LEU A 12 -22.57 34.41 33.52
C LEU A 12 -23.19 33.05 33.24
N ALA A 13 -24.31 32.97 32.49
CA ALA A 13 -24.97 31.70 32.18
C ALA A 13 -24.55 31.08 30.83
N TYR A 14 -23.89 31.84 29.96
CA TYR A 14 -23.55 31.40 28.60
C TYR A 14 -22.38 30.38 28.53
N PRO A 15 -21.24 30.56 29.24
CA PRO A 15 -20.10 29.65 29.08
C PRO A 15 -20.30 28.30 29.78
N ALA A 16 -21.14 28.22 30.83
CA ALA A 16 -21.38 26.97 31.55
C ALA A 16 -22.29 26.00 30.76
N ALA A 17 -23.38 26.51 30.18
CA ALA A 17 -24.30 25.69 29.38
C ALA A 17 -23.67 25.18 28.07
N GLN A 18 -22.79 25.99 27.46
CA GLN A 18 -22.05 25.59 26.26
C GLN A 18 -20.97 24.53 26.55
N ALA A 19 -20.32 24.61 27.72
CA ALA A 19 -19.36 23.60 28.16
C ALA A 19 -20.03 22.25 28.50
N GLU A 20 -21.22 22.27 29.10
CA GLU A 20 -22.02 21.08 29.39
C GLU A 20 -22.47 20.38 28.10
N SER A 21 -22.93 21.15 27.10
CA SER A 21 -23.32 20.63 25.78
C SER A 21 -22.14 20.01 25.00
N CYS A 22 -20.95 20.61 25.02
CA CYS A 22 -19.78 20.02 24.37
C CYS A 22 -19.26 18.78 25.11
N MET A 23 -19.40 18.72 26.44
CA MET A 23 -19.04 17.53 27.22
C MET A 23 -19.91 16.33 26.84
N GLU A 24 -21.23 16.52 26.73
CA GLU A 24 -22.16 15.47 26.31
C GLU A 24 -21.89 14.99 24.88
N MET A 25 -21.69 15.93 23.93
CA MET A 25 -21.32 15.59 22.56
C MET A 25 -19.99 14.82 22.50
N SER A 26 -18.95 15.31 23.20
CA SER A 26 -17.63 14.66 23.26
C SER A 26 -17.71 13.23 23.75
N ALA A 27 -18.54 12.98 24.78
CA ALA A 27 -18.76 11.64 25.33
C ALA A 27 -19.50 10.73 24.33
N SER A 28 -20.54 11.24 23.66
CA SER A 28 -21.29 10.49 22.65
C SER A 28 -20.40 10.11 21.47
N VAL A 29 -19.71 11.09 20.87
CA VAL A 29 -18.80 10.86 19.72
C VAL A 29 -17.70 9.87 20.09
N SER A 30 -17.15 9.96 21.29
CA SER A 30 -16.15 9.00 21.75
C SER A 30 -16.71 7.58 21.86
N ALA A 31 -17.95 7.41 22.33
CA ALA A 31 -18.58 6.09 22.44
C ALA A 31 -18.90 5.50 21.08
N ASP A 32 -19.44 6.29 20.16
CA ASP A 32 -19.76 5.88 18.79
C ASP A 32 -18.48 5.48 18.03
N TYR A 33 -17.42 6.30 18.14
CA TYR A 33 -16.12 6.00 17.56
C TYR A 33 -15.51 4.69 18.10
N ILE A 34 -15.61 4.43 19.42
CA ILE A 34 -15.13 3.16 20.00
C ILE A 34 -15.89 1.98 19.39
N ASN A 35 -17.22 2.06 19.29
CA ASN A 35 -18.04 0.99 18.73
C ASN A 35 -17.69 0.72 17.26
N GLU A 36 -17.45 1.78 16.48
CA GLU A 36 -17.04 1.66 15.07
C GLU A 36 -15.66 1.01 14.92
N ILE A 37 -14.67 1.44 15.72
CA ILE A 37 -13.34 0.83 15.75
C ILE A 37 -13.40 -0.64 16.18
N GLU A 38 -14.22 -0.99 17.17
CA GLU A 38 -14.42 -2.38 17.57
C GLU A 38 -15.03 -3.22 16.45
N SER A 39 -15.97 -2.66 15.68
CA SER A 39 -16.52 -3.32 14.48
C SER A 39 -15.41 -3.59 13.45
N ILE A 40 -14.63 -2.57 13.10
CA ILE A 40 -13.50 -2.69 12.15
C ILE A 40 -12.50 -3.76 12.61
N LEU A 41 -12.15 -3.78 13.90
CA LEU A 41 -11.23 -4.77 14.45
C LEU A 41 -11.80 -6.21 14.41
N ASN A 42 -13.11 -6.37 14.58
CA ASN A 42 -13.75 -7.68 14.47
C ASN A 42 -13.77 -8.17 13.02
N ASP A 43 -14.08 -7.29 12.07
CA ASP A 43 -14.03 -7.61 10.64
C ASP A 43 -12.61 -7.96 10.20
N TYR A 44 -11.61 -7.16 10.62
CA TYR A 44 -10.20 -7.44 10.37
C TYR A 44 -9.77 -8.82 10.89
N LYS A 45 -10.16 -9.19 12.12
CA LYS A 45 -9.86 -10.53 12.68
C LYS A 45 -10.55 -11.66 11.92
N SER A 46 -11.80 -11.46 11.52
CA SER A 46 -12.54 -12.43 10.70
C SER A 46 -11.88 -12.63 9.33
N ASN A 47 -11.48 -11.55 8.68
CA ASN A 47 -10.78 -11.58 7.40
C ASN A 47 -9.40 -12.26 7.54
N LEU A 48 -8.62 -11.95 8.58
CA LEU A 48 -7.37 -12.66 8.87
C LEU A 48 -7.58 -14.17 9.01
N GLN A 49 -8.66 -14.59 9.68
CA GLN A 49 -8.97 -16.01 9.83
C GLN A 49 -9.33 -16.66 8.48
N SER A 50 -10.09 -15.98 7.62
CA SER A 50 -10.37 -16.45 6.26
C SER A 50 -9.11 -16.63 5.44
N VAL A 51 -8.23 -15.61 5.41
CA VAL A 51 -6.97 -15.68 4.65
C VAL A 51 -6.02 -16.75 5.22
N LYS A 52 -6.07 -16.99 6.54
CA LYS A 52 -5.33 -18.08 7.18
C LYS A 52 -5.78 -19.44 6.68
N GLU A 53 -7.08 -19.66 6.54
CA GLU A 53 -7.63 -20.92 6.04
C GLU A 53 -7.18 -21.17 4.60
N ASP A 54 -7.23 -20.14 3.75
CA ASP A 54 -6.72 -20.21 2.37
C ASP A 54 -5.21 -20.52 2.34
N TYR A 55 -4.43 -19.84 3.19
CA TYR A 55 -2.99 -20.08 3.30
C TYR A 55 -2.67 -21.54 3.65
N LEU A 56 -3.37 -22.11 4.63
CA LEU A 56 -3.12 -23.49 5.08
C LEU A 56 -3.41 -24.53 3.99
N VAL A 57 -4.27 -24.22 3.02
CA VAL A 57 -4.55 -25.09 1.87
C VAL A 57 -3.37 -25.10 0.88
N VAL A 58 -2.72 -23.96 0.69
CA VAL A 58 -1.68 -23.77 -0.34
C VAL A 58 -0.25 -23.70 0.21
N GLN A 59 -0.08 -23.78 1.53
CA GLN A 59 1.20 -23.63 2.21
C GLN A 59 2.26 -24.57 1.63
N ALA A 60 3.29 -24.00 1.00
CA ALA A 60 4.38 -24.79 0.44
C ALA A 60 5.53 -24.99 1.44
N ASP A 61 5.78 -24.02 2.32
CA ASP A 61 6.81 -24.10 3.36
C ASP A 61 6.18 -24.28 4.75
N PRO A 62 6.28 -25.47 5.37
CA PRO A 62 5.70 -25.74 6.69
C PRO A 62 6.40 -24.98 7.82
N THR A 63 7.56 -24.37 7.58
CA THR A 63 8.32 -23.59 8.57
C THR A 63 7.86 -22.13 8.65
N VAL A 64 7.04 -21.68 7.70
CA VAL A 64 6.50 -20.32 7.66
C VAL A 64 5.06 -20.37 8.16
N SER A 65 4.77 -19.81 9.33
CA SER A 65 3.40 -19.74 9.83
C SER A 65 2.63 -18.57 9.20
N PHE A 66 1.30 -18.61 9.29
CA PHE A 66 0.47 -17.49 8.82
C PHE A 66 0.76 -16.20 9.61
N GLU A 67 0.97 -16.32 10.92
CA GLU A 67 1.28 -15.21 11.81
C GLU A 67 2.57 -14.50 11.40
N MET A 68 3.57 -15.25 10.92
CA MET A 68 4.79 -14.66 10.36
C MET A 68 4.51 -13.79 9.12
N LEU A 69 3.53 -14.18 8.28
CA LEU A 69 3.11 -13.35 7.15
C LEU A 69 2.38 -12.10 7.62
N VAL A 70 1.51 -12.23 8.62
CA VAL A 70 0.79 -11.10 9.24
C VAL A 70 1.78 -10.08 9.82
N ASP A 71 2.79 -10.53 10.56
CA ASP A 71 3.81 -9.65 11.16
C ASP A 71 4.55 -8.82 10.10
N VAL A 72 4.91 -9.43 8.96
CA VAL A 72 5.58 -8.74 7.85
C VAL A 72 4.68 -7.64 7.28
N TRP A 73 3.42 -7.94 7.00
CA TRP A 73 2.51 -6.98 6.37
C TRP A 73 2.02 -5.90 7.35
N GLN A 74 1.81 -6.24 8.62
CA GLN A 74 1.55 -5.25 9.66
C GLN A 74 2.73 -4.31 9.86
N ALA A 75 3.96 -4.81 9.83
CA ALA A 75 5.15 -3.96 9.90
C ALA A 75 5.29 -3.07 8.65
N HIS A 76 5.02 -3.61 7.46
CA HIS A 76 5.04 -2.84 6.21
C HIS A 76 4.06 -1.66 6.21
N HIS A 77 2.88 -1.86 6.78
CA HIS A 77 1.82 -0.84 6.89
C HIS A 77 1.88 0.00 8.18
N ASP A 78 2.93 -0.18 8.99
CA ASP A 78 3.12 0.48 10.30
C ASP A 78 1.91 0.34 11.23
N TYR A 79 1.27 -0.84 11.19
CA TYR A 79 0.00 -1.12 11.86
C TYR A 79 0.06 -0.81 13.36
N THR A 80 1.16 -1.12 14.06
CA THR A 80 1.30 -0.82 15.49
C THR A 80 1.15 0.66 15.79
N ARG A 81 1.79 1.54 15.02
CA ARG A 81 1.65 2.98 15.20
C ARG A 81 0.23 3.44 14.90
N GLN A 82 -0.36 2.92 13.83
CA GLN A 82 -1.73 3.28 13.43
C GLN A 82 -2.75 2.80 14.47
N TYR A 83 -2.60 1.59 14.99
CA TYR A 83 -3.43 1.04 16.05
C TYR A 83 -3.37 1.91 17.30
N ASN A 84 -2.17 2.24 17.80
CA ASN A 84 -2.04 3.10 18.97
C ASN A 84 -2.73 4.46 18.75
N PHE A 85 -2.53 5.05 17.57
CA PHE A 85 -3.16 6.33 17.24
C PHE A 85 -4.68 6.23 17.19
N TYR A 86 -5.24 5.35 16.34
CA TYR A 86 -6.68 5.30 16.09
C TYR A 86 -7.47 4.58 17.19
N VAL A 87 -6.89 3.58 17.86
CA VAL A 87 -7.60 2.73 18.83
C VAL A 87 -7.36 3.19 20.26
N GLU A 88 -6.16 3.65 20.61
CA GLU A 88 -5.83 4.01 22.00
C GLU A 88 -5.90 5.52 22.25
N GLU A 89 -5.34 6.34 21.36
CA GLU A 89 -5.21 7.78 21.58
C GLU A 89 -6.46 8.58 21.17
N ARG A 90 -7.09 8.23 20.03
CA ARG A 90 -8.25 8.97 19.51
C ARG A 90 -9.48 8.95 20.40
N PRO A 91 -9.90 7.83 21.01
CA PRO A 91 -11.02 7.84 21.94
C PRO A 91 -10.79 8.79 23.13
N ASN A 92 -9.57 8.84 23.65
CA ASN A 92 -9.19 9.76 24.71
C ASN A 92 -9.23 11.23 24.24
N THR A 93 -8.82 11.48 23.00
CA THR A 93 -8.91 12.81 22.39
C THR A 93 -10.36 13.29 22.28
N PHE A 94 -11.26 12.42 21.82
CA PHE A 94 -12.68 12.75 21.68
C PHE A 94 -13.35 12.91 23.04
N SER A 95 -13.12 12.00 23.99
CA SER A 95 -13.73 12.08 25.32
C SER A 95 -13.28 13.30 26.14
N THR A 96 -12.11 13.88 25.84
CA THR A 96 -11.58 15.09 26.51
C THR A 96 -11.64 16.35 25.65
N ALA A 97 -12.29 16.31 24.48
CA ALA A 97 -12.36 17.44 23.56
C ALA A 97 -12.91 18.73 24.22
N TYR A 98 -13.89 18.59 25.10
CA TYR A 98 -14.45 19.69 25.90
C TYR A 98 -13.46 20.38 26.85
N GLN A 99 -12.27 19.80 27.11
CA GLN A 99 -11.24 20.40 27.97
C GLN A 99 -10.20 21.19 27.17
N SER A 100 -10.21 21.10 25.84
CA SER A 100 -9.21 21.71 24.97
C SER A 100 -9.82 22.81 24.12
N GLU A 101 -9.29 24.04 24.23
CA GLU A 101 -9.74 25.19 23.41
C GLU A 101 -9.68 24.88 21.90
N LYS A 102 -8.69 24.09 21.47
CA LYS A 102 -8.57 23.63 20.07
C LYS A 102 -9.76 22.76 19.66
N TRP A 103 -10.20 21.85 20.53
CA TRP A 103 -11.21 20.85 20.20
C TRP A 103 -12.64 21.29 20.50
N GLN A 104 -12.82 22.19 21.48
CA GLN A 104 -14.12 22.82 21.77
C GLN A 104 -14.72 23.50 20.54
N LYS A 105 -13.90 24.13 19.70
CA LYS A 105 -14.38 24.74 18.45
C LYS A 105 -15.09 23.73 17.52
N PHE A 106 -14.67 22.47 17.54
CA PHE A 106 -15.28 21.40 16.73
C PHE A 106 -16.57 20.85 17.34
N CYS A 107 -16.80 21.05 18.64
CA CYS A 107 -18.13 20.86 19.23
C CYS A 107 -19.11 21.94 18.75
N GLU A 108 -18.64 23.19 18.59
CA GLU A 108 -19.51 24.34 18.26
C GLU A 108 -20.04 24.29 16.82
N ASP A 109 -19.30 23.66 15.90
CA ASP A 109 -19.68 23.52 14.50
C ASP A 109 -20.12 22.09 14.11
N ASN A 110 -20.29 21.21 15.12
CA ASN A 110 -20.64 19.79 14.97
C ASN A 110 -19.69 18.98 14.07
N SER A 111 -18.45 19.44 13.86
CA SER A 111 -17.48 18.72 13.02
C SER A 111 -16.73 17.60 13.75
N LEU A 112 -16.90 17.47 15.08
CA LEU A 112 -16.25 16.41 15.86
C LEU A 112 -16.66 15.00 15.39
N GLU A 113 -17.95 14.82 15.04
CA GLU A 113 -18.48 13.58 14.44
C GLU A 113 -17.79 13.26 13.12
N SER A 114 -17.78 14.20 12.17
CA SER A 114 -17.13 13.99 10.87
C SER A 114 -15.62 13.72 10.98
N ILE A 115 -14.95 14.26 12.01
CA ILE A 115 -13.53 13.95 12.27
C ILE A 115 -13.39 12.52 12.81
N ALA A 116 -14.31 12.06 13.65
CA ALA A 116 -14.32 10.69 14.17
C ALA A 116 -14.54 9.69 13.02
N GLU A 117 -15.58 9.89 12.21
CA GLU A 117 -15.88 9.09 11.01
C GLU A 117 -14.67 9.01 10.07
N ALA A 118 -14.10 10.17 9.70
CA ALA A 118 -12.94 10.22 8.80
C ALA A 118 -11.66 9.58 9.38
N ASN A 119 -11.58 9.38 10.71
CA ASN A 119 -10.49 8.62 11.33
C ASN A 119 -10.79 7.12 11.34
N ALA A 120 -12.04 6.72 11.58
CA ALA A 120 -12.47 5.33 11.49
C ALA A 120 -12.29 4.79 10.06
N GLU A 121 -12.74 5.53 9.03
CA GLU A 121 -12.54 5.19 7.61
C GLU A 121 -11.06 5.03 7.25
N LYS A 122 -10.18 5.87 7.82
CA LYS A 122 -8.73 5.73 7.59
C LYS A 122 -8.17 4.47 8.21
N PHE A 123 -8.65 4.09 9.40
CA PHE A 123 -8.21 2.88 10.07
C PHE A 123 -8.72 1.63 9.35
N GLU A 124 -9.99 1.62 8.94
CA GLU A 124 -10.59 0.58 8.10
C GLU A 124 -9.78 0.36 6.83
N LYS A 125 -9.46 1.45 6.12
CA LYS A 125 -8.63 1.37 4.91
C LYS A 125 -7.27 0.73 5.14
N ILE A 126 -6.62 1.01 6.28
CA ILE A 126 -5.32 0.40 6.64
C ILE A 126 -5.49 -1.10 6.86
N THR A 127 -6.53 -1.52 7.60
CA THR A 127 -6.79 -2.95 7.81
C THR A 127 -7.12 -3.68 6.52
N ASP A 128 -7.89 -3.07 5.62
CA ASP A 128 -8.21 -3.61 4.30
C ASP A 128 -6.97 -3.75 3.42
N GLU A 129 -6.11 -2.73 3.40
CA GLU A 129 -4.84 -2.78 2.65
C GLU A 129 -3.93 -3.92 3.14
N ILE A 130 -3.92 -4.21 4.44
CA ILE A 130 -3.20 -5.36 5.00
C ILE A 130 -3.82 -6.68 4.53
N ILE A 131 -5.15 -6.84 4.58
CA ILE A 131 -5.83 -8.05 4.11
C ILE A 131 -5.56 -8.30 2.62
N VAL A 132 -5.75 -7.29 1.77
CA VAL A 132 -5.49 -7.40 0.33
C VAL A 132 -4.03 -7.78 0.06
N SER A 133 -3.09 -7.23 0.83
CA SER A 133 -1.66 -7.56 0.70
C SER A 133 -1.38 -9.01 1.11
N LEU A 134 -2.02 -9.50 2.17
CA LEU A 134 -1.93 -10.89 2.62
C LEU A 134 -2.52 -11.86 1.59
N GLU A 135 -3.71 -11.58 1.05
CA GLU A 135 -4.34 -12.39 0.01
C GLU A 135 -3.43 -12.51 -1.22
N LYS A 136 -2.93 -11.37 -1.72
CA LYS A 136 -1.95 -11.34 -2.81
C LYS A 136 -0.72 -12.19 -2.50
N ARG A 137 -0.20 -12.08 -1.27
CA ARG A 137 0.95 -12.87 -0.82
C ARG A 137 0.64 -14.36 -0.77
N VAL A 138 -0.51 -14.78 -0.27
CA VAL A 138 -0.91 -16.20 -0.16
C VAL A 138 -0.97 -16.84 -1.54
N VAL A 139 -1.50 -16.13 -2.53
CA VAL A 139 -1.54 -16.64 -3.90
C VAL A 139 -0.15 -17.05 -4.37
N LEU A 140 0.93 -16.35 -4.00
CA LEU A 140 2.31 -16.66 -4.41
C LEU A 140 2.88 -17.99 -3.86
N GLU A 141 2.15 -18.72 -3.01
CA GLU A 141 2.63 -19.97 -2.42
C GLU A 141 2.78 -21.12 -3.44
N SER A 142 1.99 -21.16 -4.50
CA SER A 142 2.13 -22.18 -5.54
C SER A 142 2.62 -21.56 -6.85
N LEU A 143 3.30 -22.33 -7.69
CA LEU A 143 3.56 -21.96 -9.08
C LEU A 143 3.10 -23.10 -9.96
N GLU A 144 2.41 -22.78 -11.05
CA GLU A 144 2.19 -23.76 -12.11
C GLU A 144 3.53 -24.12 -12.79
N PRO A 145 3.64 -25.26 -13.47
CA PRO A 145 4.90 -25.71 -14.08
C PRO A 145 5.53 -24.73 -15.08
N ASP A 146 4.72 -23.86 -15.68
CA ASP A 146 5.15 -22.84 -16.62
C ASP A 146 5.14 -21.42 -16.02
N GLU A 147 5.17 -21.28 -14.70
CA GLU A 147 5.16 -19.99 -13.99
C GLU A 147 6.46 -19.73 -13.23
N GLY A 148 6.88 -18.46 -13.23
CA GLY A 148 7.90 -17.93 -12.33
C GLY A 148 7.34 -16.78 -11.49
N LEU A 149 7.99 -16.46 -10.38
CA LEU A 149 7.73 -15.22 -9.63
C LEU A 149 8.58 -14.10 -10.21
N ALA A 150 7.96 -13.04 -10.71
CA ALA A 150 8.64 -11.87 -11.23
C ALA A 150 8.60 -10.72 -10.21
N ALA A 151 9.75 -10.16 -9.89
CA ALA A 151 9.89 -9.01 -9.01
C ALA A 151 9.80 -7.71 -9.81
N ILE A 152 8.57 -7.23 -9.96
CA ILE A 152 8.25 -6.05 -10.77
C ILE A 152 8.49 -4.80 -9.94
N ALA A 153 9.48 -4.00 -10.35
CA ALA A 153 9.78 -2.71 -9.75
C ALA A 153 9.64 -1.60 -10.81
N ALA A 154 8.91 -0.55 -10.47
CA ALA A 154 8.74 0.62 -11.32
C ALA A 154 8.82 1.91 -10.51
N TYR A 155 9.53 2.91 -11.02
CA TYR A 155 9.63 4.23 -10.45
C TYR A 155 9.18 5.27 -11.47
N SER A 156 8.36 6.24 -11.05
CA SER A 156 7.97 7.36 -11.90
C SER A 156 8.44 8.69 -11.33
N HIS A 157 9.35 9.37 -12.03
CA HIS A 157 9.68 10.79 -11.84
C HIS A 157 8.68 11.67 -12.62
N GLY A 158 7.40 11.55 -12.28
CA GLY A 158 6.34 12.29 -12.93
C GLY A 158 4.97 11.67 -12.74
N VAL A 159 4.06 11.99 -13.66
CA VAL A 159 2.69 11.51 -13.67
C VAL A 159 2.57 10.35 -14.67
N ALA A 160 2.40 9.14 -14.15
CA ALA A 160 2.16 7.91 -14.90
C ALA A 160 0.86 7.21 -14.42
N PRO A 161 -0.32 7.67 -14.89
CA PRO A 161 -1.62 7.07 -14.57
C PRO A 161 -1.71 5.56 -14.78
N GLN A 162 -0.99 5.03 -15.77
CA GLN A 162 -0.91 3.60 -16.02
C GLN A 162 0.35 3.30 -16.84
N ILE A 163 1.16 2.36 -16.35
CA ILE A 163 2.26 1.75 -17.07
C ILE A 163 1.78 0.37 -17.53
N THR A 164 2.03 0.03 -18.80
CA THR A 164 1.56 -1.24 -19.38
C THR A 164 2.75 -2.14 -19.66
N LEU A 165 2.72 -3.34 -19.09
CA LEU A 165 3.63 -4.45 -19.38
C LEU A 165 2.85 -5.48 -20.22
N LYS A 166 3.46 -5.97 -21.30
CA LYS A 166 2.82 -6.88 -22.24
C LYS A 166 3.64 -8.16 -22.39
N SER A 167 2.98 -9.31 -22.36
CA SER A 167 3.61 -10.58 -22.77
C SER A 167 3.73 -10.63 -24.29
N GLU A 168 4.86 -11.13 -24.81
CA GLU A 168 4.99 -11.42 -26.25
C GLU A 168 4.07 -12.57 -26.70
N ARG A 169 3.60 -13.42 -25.77
CA ARG A 169 2.62 -14.47 -26.09
C ARG A 169 1.27 -13.84 -26.44
N PHE A 170 0.68 -14.29 -27.55
CA PHE A 170 -0.59 -13.77 -28.08
C PHE A 170 -1.76 -13.78 -27.07
N LEU A 171 -1.78 -14.73 -26.14
CA LEU A 171 -2.79 -14.84 -25.07
C LEU A 171 -2.26 -14.39 -23.69
N GLY A 172 -1.04 -13.87 -23.60
CA GLY A 172 -0.40 -13.53 -22.32
C GLY A 172 -0.88 -12.22 -21.69
N GLY A 173 -1.81 -11.52 -22.35
CA GLY A 173 -2.53 -10.38 -21.78
C GLY A 173 -1.68 -9.11 -21.58
N LEU A 174 -2.31 -8.14 -20.94
CA LEU A 174 -1.71 -6.85 -20.56
C LEU A 174 -1.74 -6.72 -19.04
N ILE A 175 -0.59 -6.42 -18.46
CA ILE A 175 -0.44 -6.11 -17.05
C ILE A 175 -0.39 -4.59 -16.91
N ARG A 176 -1.11 -4.06 -15.92
CA ARG A 176 -1.24 -2.62 -15.69
C ARG A 176 -0.70 -2.28 -14.31
N ILE A 177 0.23 -1.35 -14.27
CA ILE A 177 0.90 -0.88 -13.06
C ILE A 177 0.55 0.59 -12.84
N GLY A 178 0.35 0.99 -11.58
CA GLY A 178 0.01 2.34 -11.19
C GLY A 178 -1.47 2.52 -10.79
N PRO A 179 -1.91 3.78 -10.60
CA PRO A 179 -1.23 5.01 -11.01
C PRO A 179 0.01 5.32 -10.17
N LEU A 180 1.05 5.89 -10.80
CA LEU A 180 2.24 6.39 -10.12
C LEU A 180 2.36 7.90 -10.32
N PHE A 181 2.50 8.64 -9.22
CA PHE A 181 2.63 10.10 -9.20
C PHE A 181 3.81 10.46 -8.30
N HIS A 182 4.99 10.66 -8.88
CA HIS A 182 6.23 10.83 -8.11
C HIS A 182 6.43 9.70 -7.08
N SER A 183 6.15 8.46 -7.50
CA SER A 183 6.05 7.32 -6.60
C SER A 183 6.67 6.06 -7.21
N GLN A 184 6.97 5.12 -6.32
CA GLN A 184 7.47 3.79 -6.66
C GLN A 184 6.36 2.74 -6.56
N HIS A 185 6.53 1.67 -7.30
CA HIS A 185 5.74 0.45 -7.24
C HIS A 185 6.69 -0.73 -7.13
N PHE A 186 6.32 -1.68 -6.28
CA PHE A 186 7.01 -2.93 -6.14
C PHE A 186 5.99 -4.03 -5.86
N GLU A 187 6.04 -5.13 -6.60
CA GLU A 187 5.16 -6.29 -6.41
C GLU A 187 5.85 -7.56 -6.90
N LEU A 188 5.58 -8.68 -6.20
CA LEU A 188 5.83 -10.01 -6.75
C LEU A 188 4.61 -10.50 -7.51
N MET A 189 4.79 -10.89 -8.76
CA MET A 189 3.72 -11.41 -9.62
C MET A 189 4.03 -12.81 -10.11
N LYS A 190 3.03 -13.69 -10.13
CA LYS A 190 3.14 -14.93 -10.92
C LYS A 190 3.00 -14.60 -12.39
N LEU A 191 4.03 -14.90 -13.17
CA LEU A 191 4.02 -14.70 -14.61
C LEU A 191 4.30 -16.02 -15.32
N LYS A 192 3.59 -16.25 -16.43
CA LYS A 192 3.88 -17.36 -17.33
C LYS A 192 5.26 -17.16 -17.95
N GLN A 193 5.96 -18.26 -18.18
CA GLN A 193 7.22 -18.34 -18.90
C GLN A 193 7.22 -17.49 -20.17
N GLY A 194 8.34 -16.81 -20.42
CA GLY A 194 8.61 -16.12 -21.67
C GLY A 194 8.88 -14.63 -21.50
N LYS A 195 8.91 -13.93 -22.63
CA LYS A 195 9.34 -12.53 -22.71
C LYS A 195 8.22 -11.54 -22.45
N TYR A 196 8.52 -10.53 -21.65
CA TYR A 196 7.65 -9.41 -21.31
C TYR A 196 8.31 -8.10 -21.71
N ILE A 197 7.52 -7.19 -22.27
CA ILE A 197 7.96 -5.89 -22.77
C ILE A 197 7.19 -4.79 -22.06
N TRP A 198 7.89 -3.79 -21.57
CA TRP A 198 7.30 -2.52 -21.16
C TRP A 198 6.78 -1.82 -22.41
N ASP A 199 5.46 -1.77 -22.59
CA ASP A 199 4.79 -1.40 -23.84
C ASP A 199 4.63 0.12 -23.95
N ARG A 200 3.95 0.72 -22.97
CA ARG A 200 3.61 2.14 -22.99
C ARG A 200 3.25 2.70 -21.63
N VAL A 201 3.31 4.03 -21.50
CA VAL A 201 2.74 4.78 -20.37
C VAL A 201 1.59 5.67 -20.84
N LYS A 202 0.48 5.62 -20.12
CA LYS A 202 -0.66 6.54 -20.29
C LYS A 202 -0.31 7.89 -19.66
N LEU A 203 -0.33 8.97 -20.43
CA LEU A 203 0.09 10.32 -19.98
C LEU A 203 -1.05 11.25 -19.54
N GLY A 204 -2.30 10.81 -19.66
CA GLY A 204 -3.51 11.60 -19.33
C GLY A 204 -4.41 11.88 -20.54
N TRP A 205 -5.29 12.86 -20.41
CA TRP A 205 -6.22 13.29 -21.46
C TRP A 205 -5.66 14.48 -22.25
N SER A 206 -5.84 14.45 -23.57
CA SER A 206 -5.73 15.64 -24.43
C SER A 206 -7.15 16.07 -24.85
N SER A 207 -7.47 17.36 -24.67
CA SER A 207 -8.74 17.97 -25.10
C SER A 207 -8.56 18.74 -26.40
N ASN A 208 -8.02 18.11 -27.44
CA ASN A 208 -7.94 18.72 -28.77
C ASN A 208 -9.17 18.42 -29.65
N GLY A 209 -10.32 18.03 -29.06
CA GLY A 209 -11.56 17.72 -29.79
C GLY A 209 -12.79 17.46 -28.89
N THR A 210 -13.90 17.04 -29.50
CA THR A 210 -15.23 16.80 -28.86
C THR A 210 -15.29 15.60 -27.91
N ALA A 211 -14.25 14.76 -27.84
CA ALA A 211 -14.14 13.65 -26.89
C ALA A 211 -12.71 13.53 -26.35
N PRO A 212 -12.52 13.25 -25.04
CA PRO A 212 -11.19 13.10 -24.46
C PRO A 212 -10.49 11.85 -25.02
N VAL A 213 -9.32 12.06 -25.64
CA VAL A 213 -8.46 10.98 -26.11
C VAL A 213 -7.29 10.82 -25.15
N TYR A 214 -6.99 9.57 -24.80
CA TYR A 214 -5.80 9.26 -24.01
C TYR A 214 -4.55 9.40 -24.86
N THR A 215 -3.57 10.16 -24.34
CA THR A 215 -2.23 10.22 -24.91
C THR A 215 -1.36 9.16 -24.27
N TYR A 216 -0.58 8.47 -25.08
CA TYR A 216 0.37 7.44 -24.64
C TYR A 216 1.79 7.83 -25.06
N PHE A 217 2.76 7.36 -24.28
CA PHE A 217 4.15 7.32 -24.68
C PHE A 217 4.54 5.86 -24.86
N ASP A 218 4.77 5.45 -26.10
CA ASP A 218 5.09 4.07 -26.47
C ASP A 218 6.61 3.85 -26.43
N PHE A 219 7.03 2.64 -26.07
CA PHE A 219 8.44 2.26 -25.95
C PHE A 219 8.92 1.34 -27.06
N ALA A 220 8.21 1.27 -28.19
CA ALA A 220 8.46 0.30 -29.27
C ALA A 220 9.91 0.29 -29.79
N ASP A 221 10.58 1.45 -29.75
CA ASP A 221 11.97 1.60 -30.21
C ASP A 221 13.02 1.35 -29.11
N ARG A 222 12.62 0.84 -27.94
CA ARG A 222 13.50 0.60 -26.79
C ARG A 222 13.53 -0.88 -26.40
N GLU A 223 14.70 -1.36 -26.00
CA GLU A 223 14.88 -2.72 -25.48
C GLU A 223 14.48 -2.81 -24.00
N LEU A 224 13.23 -2.46 -23.66
CA LEU A 224 12.70 -2.51 -22.30
C LEU A 224 11.96 -3.83 -22.08
N ASN A 225 12.71 -4.92 -21.90
CA ASN A 225 12.14 -6.26 -21.78
C ASN A 225 12.92 -7.14 -20.81
N PHE A 226 12.28 -8.21 -20.37
CA PHE A 226 12.88 -9.25 -19.54
C PHE A 226 12.24 -10.61 -19.86
N GLU A 227 12.91 -11.70 -19.48
CA GLU A 227 12.40 -13.06 -19.63
C GLU A 227 12.08 -13.70 -18.28
N VAL A 228 10.93 -14.37 -18.20
CA VAL A 228 10.51 -15.12 -17.01
C VAL A 228 10.87 -16.58 -17.19
N ASN A 229 11.74 -17.08 -16.31
CA ASN A 229 12.05 -18.49 -16.17
C ASN A 229 11.10 -19.17 -15.17
N PRO A 230 10.50 -20.32 -15.54
CA PRO A 230 9.57 -21.03 -14.68
C PRO A 230 10.28 -21.63 -13.47
N GLY A 231 9.64 -21.57 -12.30
CA GLY A 231 10.19 -22.07 -11.03
C GLY A 231 11.19 -21.15 -10.33
N TYR A 232 11.58 -20.03 -10.95
CA TYR A 232 12.53 -19.08 -10.38
C TYR A 232 11.84 -17.85 -9.77
N LEU A 233 12.55 -17.22 -8.83
CA LEU A 233 12.38 -15.81 -8.50
C LEU A 233 13.21 -14.97 -9.50
N ASN A 234 12.50 -14.35 -10.43
CA ASN A 234 13.02 -13.59 -11.55
C ASN A 234 13.17 -12.11 -11.14
N PHE A 235 14.41 -11.62 -11.11
CA PHE A 235 14.74 -10.21 -10.90
C PHE A 235 14.64 -9.48 -12.24
N THR A 236 13.59 -8.66 -12.40
CA THR A 236 13.27 -8.04 -13.71
C THR A 236 13.87 -6.64 -13.88
N GLY A 237 14.77 -6.25 -12.99
CA GLY A 237 15.30 -4.88 -12.88
C GLY A 237 14.28 -3.85 -12.41
N VAL A 238 14.68 -2.57 -12.52
CA VAL A 238 13.87 -1.41 -12.12
C VAL A 238 13.53 -0.61 -13.36
N PHE A 239 12.24 -0.51 -13.67
CA PHE A 239 11.73 0.36 -14.73
C PHE A 239 11.64 1.79 -14.22
N GLU A 240 12.34 2.73 -14.84
CA GLU A 240 12.27 4.15 -14.52
C GLU A 240 11.54 4.90 -15.64
N PHE A 241 10.54 5.70 -15.28
CA PHE A 241 9.84 6.58 -16.20
C PHE A 241 10.00 8.04 -15.78
N ASP A 242 10.57 8.84 -16.67
CA ASP A 242 10.78 10.26 -16.49
C ASP A 242 9.84 11.08 -17.36
N ARG A 243 9.24 12.12 -16.77
CA ARG A 243 8.48 13.13 -17.52
C ARG A 243 8.91 14.53 -17.13
N LEU A 244 9.44 15.27 -18.10
CA LEU A 244 9.83 16.68 -17.94
C LEU A 244 9.06 17.53 -18.98
N GLY A 245 7.94 18.12 -18.54
CA GLY A 245 7.03 18.85 -19.42
C GLY A 245 6.43 17.93 -20.50
N ASP A 246 6.71 18.25 -21.76
CA ASP A 246 6.26 17.49 -22.94
C ASP A 246 7.22 16.36 -23.35
N LYS A 247 8.37 16.23 -22.69
CA LYS A 247 9.32 15.14 -22.93
C LYS A 247 9.09 14.02 -21.94
N ALA A 248 9.15 12.79 -22.44
CA ALA A 248 9.12 11.58 -21.62
C ALA A 248 10.22 10.62 -22.06
N GLY A 249 10.68 9.79 -21.13
CA GLY A 249 11.68 8.76 -21.35
C GLY A 249 11.46 7.59 -20.39
N ALA A 250 12.03 6.44 -20.73
CA ALA A 250 12.05 5.32 -19.81
C ALA A 250 13.30 4.46 -19.98
N ASP A 251 13.87 4.05 -18.86
CA ASP A 251 15.02 3.16 -18.81
C ASP A 251 14.67 1.91 -17.99
N LEU A 252 15.37 0.82 -18.27
CA LEU A 252 15.27 -0.42 -17.52
C LEU A 252 16.64 -0.73 -16.95
N LEU A 253 16.76 -0.55 -15.63
CA LEU A 253 18.04 -0.62 -14.95
C LEU A 253 18.22 -1.96 -14.26
N ASP A 254 19.38 -2.60 -14.49
CA ASP A 254 19.80 -3.76 -13.70
C ASP A 254 20.29 -3.30 -12.32
N ARG A 255 19.33 -3.14 -11.39
CA ARG A 255 19.54 -2.72 -10.01
C ARG A 255 19.02 -3.77 -9.03
N PRO A 256 19.58 -5.00 -9.04
CA PRO A 256 19.09 -6.11 -8.22
C PRO A 256 19.15 -5.80 -6.72
N ALA A 257 20.09 -4.96 -6.27
CA ALA A 257 20.17 -4.53 -4.88
C ALA A 257 18.91 -3.79 -4.38
N ILE A 258 18.29 -2.97 -5.24
CA ILE A 258 17.06 -2.24 -4.89
C ILE A 258 15.90 -3.24 -4.76
N VAL A 259 15.77 -4.14 -5.73
CA VAL A 259 14.75 -5.19 -5.76
C VAL A 259 14.89 -6.11 -4.52
N LEU A 260 16.11 -6.50 -4.16
CA LEU A 260 16.40 -7.30 -2.97
C LEU A 260 15.96 -6.63 -1.69
N GLN A 261 16.22 -5.32 -1.53
CA GLN A 261 15.78 -4.59 -0.34
C GLN A 261 14.26 -4.64 -0.18
N SER A 262 13.50 -4.47 -1.26
CA SER A 262 12.04 -4.57 -1.22
C SER A 262 11.55 -6.00 -0.94
N LEU A 263 12.22 -7.02 -1.51
CA LEU A 263 11.91 -8.43 -1.23
C LEU A 263 12.19 -8.81 0.22
N GLU A 264 13.30 -8.36 0.80
CA GLU A 264 13.62 -8.63 2.21
C GLU A 264 12.60 -7.99 3.16
N GLN A 265 12.03 -6.85 2.79
CA GLN A 265 11.03 -6.14 3.59
C GLN A 265 9.64 -6.78 3.50
N GLN A 266 9.21 -7.19 2.30
CA GLN A 266 7.81 -7.59 2.05
C GLN A 266 7.62 -9.09 1.83
N TYR A 267 8.67 -9.79 1.36
CA TYR A 267 8.61 -11.20 0.97
C TYR A 267 9.80 -12.03 1.53
N PRO A 268 10.25 -11.84 2.78
CA PRO A 268 11.50 -12.42 3.28
C PRO A 268 11.55 -13.95 3.24
N TYR A 269 10.39 -14.61 3.32
CA TYR A 269 10.29 -16.07 3.32
C TYR A 269 10.35 -16.67 1.92
N LEU A 270 9.87 -15.95 0.89
CA LEU A 270 9.93 -16.42 -0.49
C LEU A 270 11.37 -16.42 -1.02
N LEU A 271 12.22 -15.52 -0.52
CA LEU A 271 13.64 -15.42 -0.87
C LEU A 271 14.42 -16.72 -0.67
N LYS A 272 14.04 -17.55 0.31
CA LYS A 272 14.75 -18.81 0.62
C LYS A 272 14.19 -20.03 -0.09
N ARG A 273 13.01 -19.88 -0.70
CA ARG A 273 12.22 -20.99 -1.22
C ARG A 273 12.51 -21.27 -2.69
N LEU A 274 12.76 -20.23 -3.48
CA LEU A 274 12.99 -20.34 -4.92
C LEU A 274 14.46 -20.03 -5.26
N ALA A 275 14.95 -20.67 -6.31
CA ALA A 275 16.16 -20.27 -7.00
C ALA A 275 16.03 -18.84 -7.56
N TRP A 276 17.12 -18.10 -7.60
CA TRP A 276 17.13 -16.71 -8.07
C TRP A 276 17.65 -16.63 -9.49
N TYR A 277 17.00 -15.85 -10.34
CA TYR A 277 17.41 -15.64 -11.72
C TYR A 277 17.44 -14.14 -12.05
N ASN A 278 18.55 -13.63 -12.58
CA ASN A 278 18.62 -12.27 -13.11
C ASN A 278 18.05 -12.27 -14.54
N ALA A 279 16.85 -11.71 -14.70
CA ALA A 279 16.14 -11.71 -15.98
C ALA A 279 16.67 -10.65 -16.97
N LEU A 280 17.53 -9.73 -16.53
CA LEU A 280 18.17 -8.73 -17.39
C LEU A 280 19.62 -9.08 -17.74
N ALA A 281 20.37 -9.61 -16.78
CA ALA A 281 21.75 -10.03 -16.96
C ALA A 281 21.99 -11.40 -16.31
N PRO A 282 21.65 -12.50 -17.01
CA PRO A 282 21.74 -13.86 -16.46
C PRO A 282 23.15 -14.26 -15.98
N ASP A 283 24.18 -13.68 -16.61
CA ASP A 283 25.59 -13.95 -16.29
C ASP A 283 26.14 -13.03 -15.18
N ASP A 284 25.35 -12.09 -14.63
CA ASP A 284 25.80 -11.21 -13.55
C ASP A 284 25.96 -12.02 -12.24
N PRO A 285 27.18 -12.09 -11.66
CA PRO A 285 27.44 -12.86 -10.45
C PRO A 285 26.86 -12.24 -9.17
N PHE A 286 26.33 -11.01 -9.21
CA PHE A 286 25.90 -10.25 -8.03
C PHE A 286 24.86 -11.01 -7.19
N LEU A 287 23.81 -11.57 -7.82
CA LEU A 287 22.75 -12.27 -7.09
C LEU A 287 23.30 -13.50 -6.36
N ASN A 288 24.14 -14.30 -7.03
CA ASN A 288 24.77 -15.47 -6.42
C ASN A 288 25.72 -15.07 -5.29
N PHE A 289 26.53 -14.02 -5.51
CA PHE A 289 27.39 -13.45 -4.46
C PHE A 289 26.57 -13.02 -3.24
N TYR A 290 25.48 -12.28 -3.44
CA TYR A 290 24.63 -11.79 -2.36
C TYR A 290 24.00 -12.96 -1.60
N TYR A 291 23.39 -13.91 -2.32
CA TYR A 291 22.75 -15.08 -1.73
C TYR A 291 23.75 -15.89 -0.88
N THR A 292 24.94 -16.16 -1.43
CA THR A 292 26.02 -16.87 -0.74
C THR A 292 26.48 -16.14 0.51
N LYS A 293 26.67 -14.82 0.44
CA LYS A 293 27.07 -14.02 1.60
C LYS A 293 25.99 -13.96 2.68
N ARG A 294 24.72 -13.90 2.29
CA ARG A 294 23.59 -13.74 3.21
C ARG A 294 23.20 -15.05 3.89
N TYR A 295 23.25 -16.16 3.17
CA TYR A 295 22.70 -17.46 3.61
C TYR A 295 23.76 -18.56 3.76
N GLY A 296 25.02 -18.31 3.40
CA GLY A 296 26.12 -19.26 3.60
C GLY A 296 26.12 -20.48 2.66
N LYS A 297 25.35 -20.41 1.57
CA LYS A 297 25.25 -21.45 0.53
C LYS A 297 24.98 -20.81 -0.82
N GLU A 298 25.33 -21.48 -1.92
CA GLU A 298 24.95 -21.03 -3.27
C GLU A 298 23.42 -21.05 -3.44
N SER A 299 22.90 -20.19 -4.34
CA SER A 299 21.49 -20.26 -4.73
C SER A 299 21.20 -21.63 -5.34
N ALA A 300 19.99 -22.16 -5.13
CA ALA A 300 19.60 -23.38 -5.85
C ALA A 300 19.74 -23.13 -7.36
N GLU A 301 20.36 -24.07 -8.07
CA GLU A 301 20.41 -24.07 -9.55
C GLU A 301 19.06 -24.52 -10.12
#